data_AF-A0A1I6ZJN2-F1
#
_entry.id   AF-A0A1I6ZJN2-F1
#
_cell.length_a   1.000
_cell.length_b   1.000
_cell.length_c   1.000
_cell.angle_alpha   90.00
_cell.angle_beta   90.00
_cell.angle_gamma   90.00
#
_symmetry.space_group_name_H-M   'P 1'
#
loop_
_entity.id
_entity.type
_entity.pdbx_description
1 polymer ?
#
loop_
_entity_poly.entity_id
_entity_poly.type
_entity_poly.pdbx_seq_one_letter_code
_entity_poly.pdbx_strand_id
1 'polypeptide(L)'
;MISKECAKIYANVYSAYIYVKLKTLGPIVVASTKLGISNHGFDCPVCGYSGPFLNIRRKNASCPQCGSAERHRLQFLVIQKLQKKYDFSKMAMLHVAPEECFYKLFKKLFAKYTTIDIERKI
;
A
#
# COMPACT_ATOMS: atom_id res chain seq x y z
N MET A 1 13.93 20.41 -17.03
CA MET A 1 13.53 19.54 -18.16
C MET A 1 13.36 18.13 -17.63
N ILE A 2 12.12 17.65 -17.49
CA ILE A 2 11.83 16.31 -16.95
C ILE A 2 12.21 15.28 -18.01
N SER A 3 13.09 14.32 -17.68
CA SER A 3 13.51 13.27 -18.61
C SER A 3 12.27 12.49 -19.10
N LYS A 4 12.30 12.00 -20.35
CA LYS A 4 11.20 11.21 -20.95
C LYS A 4 10.82 9.98 -20.09
N GLU A 5 11.74 9.54 -19.25
CA GLU A 5 11.58 8.43 -18.30
C GLU A 5 10.78 8.84 -17.06
N CYS A 6 11.04 10.02 -16.50
CA CYS A 6 10.25 10.61 -15.41
C CYS A 6 8.80 10.91 -15.85
N ALA A 7 8.57 11.30 -17.10
CA ALA A 7 7.22 11.53 -17.64
C ALA A 7 6.40 10.22 -17.76
N LYS A 8 7.04 9.11 -18.17
CA LYS A 8 6.41 7.77 -18.16
C LYS A 8 6.08 7.30 -16.75
N ILE A 9 6.96 7.57 -15.79
CA ILE A 9 6.72 7.26 -14.37
C ILE A 9 5.52 8.06 -13.84
N TYR A 10 5.47 9.35 -14.13
CA TYR A 10 4.34 10.20 -13.73
C TYR A 10 3.02 9.74 -14.35
N ALA A 11 2.99 9.41 -15.65
CA ALA A 11 1.78 8.91 -16.31
C ALA A 11 1.26 7.60 -15.71
N ASN A 12 2.15 6.68 -15.32
CA ASN A 12 1.77 5.39 -14.72
C ASN A 12 1.25 5.54 -13.28
N VAL A 13 1.87 6.43 -12.49
CA VAL A 13 1.41 6.73 -11.13
C VAL A 13 0.11 7.53 -11.17
N TYR A 14 -0.04 8.47 -12.10
CA TYR A 14 -1.27 9.25 -12.29
C TYR A 14 -2.41 8.36 -12.81
N SER A 15 -2.13 7.40 -13.69
CA SER A 15 -3.09 6.38 -14.13
C SER A 15 -3.53 5.48 -12.97
N ALA A 16 -2.61 5.09 -12.07
CA ALA A 16 -2.95 4.32 -10.88
C ALA A 16 -3.74 5.15 -9.85
N TYR A 17 -3.43 6.45 -9.72
CA TYR A 17 -4.15 7.39 -8.86
C TYR A 17 -5.58 7.67 -9.37
N ILE A 18 -5.75 7.90 -10.68
CA ILE A 18 -7.06 8.03 -11.33
C ILE A 18 -7.89 6.75 -11.14
N TYR A 19 -7.27 5.57 -11.24
CA TYR A 19 -7.93 4.29 -11.00
C TYR A 19 -8.47 4.15 -9.56
N VAL A 20 -7.67 4.54 -8.56
CA VAL A 20 -8.13 4.56 -7.16
C VAL A 20 -9.25 5.60 -6.96
N LYS A 21 -9.19 6.73 -7.65
CA LYS A 21 -10.21 7.80 -7.59
C LYS A 21 -11.52 7.43 -8.29
N LEU A 22 -11.49 6.55 -9.30
CA LEU A 22 -12.68 6.01 -9.97
C LEU A 22 -13.40 4.92 -9.13
N LYS A 23 -12.77 4.41 -8.07
CA LYS A 23 -13.32 3.37 -7.18
C LYS A 23 -14.45 3.87 -6.26
N THR A 24 -14.76 5.18 -6.25
CA THR A 24 -15.99 5.71 -5.65
C THR A 24 -17.23 5.51 -6.52
N LEU A 25 -17.09 4.97 -7.72
CA LEU A 25 -18.19 4.74 -8.68
C LEU A 25 -18.32 3.24 -9.03
N GLY A 26 -18.80 2.44 -8.07
CA GLY A 26 -19.40 1.12 -8.32
C GLY A 26 -18.49 0.00 -8.86
N PRO A 27 -18.96 -1.26 -8.85
CA PRO A 27 -18.17 -2.42 -9.23
C PRO A 27 -18.27 -2.62 -10.74
N ILE A 28 -17.47 -1.90 -11.52
CA ILE A 28 -17.37 -2.13 -12.95
C ILE A 28 -16.06 -2.84 -13.25
N VAL A 29 -16.23 -4.09 -13.68
CA VAL A 29 -15.29 -4.97 -14.38
C VAL A 29 -14.23 -4.15 -15.13
N VAL A 30 -13.00 -4.12 -14.62
CA VAL A 30 -11.89 -3.51 -15.37
C VAL A 30 -11.15 -4.61 -16.11
N ALA A 31 -11.31 -4.57 -17.43
CA ALA A 31 -10.61 -5.37 -18.41
C ALA A 31 -9.11 -5.49 -18.09
N SER A 32 -8.69 -6.74 -17.94
CA SER A 32 -7.47 -7.25 -17.33
C SER A 32 -6.18 -7.03 -18.12
N THR A 33 -6.22 -6.33 -19.25
CA THR A 33 -5.17 -6.43 -20.28
C THR A 33 -4.10 -5.35 -20.25
N LYS A 34 -4.33 -4.20 -19.59
CA LYS A 34 -3.31 -3.12 -19.49
C LYS A 34 -2.57 -3.02 -18.16
N LEU A 35 -3.04 -3.68 -17.10
CA LEU A 35 -2.48 -3.57 -15.75
C LEU A 35 -1.51 -4.71 -15.37
N GLY A 36 -1.28 -5.68 -16.26
CA GLY A 36 -0.37 -6.80 -16.01
C GLY A 36 -0.75 -7.54 -14.72
N ILE A 37 -1.92 -8.14 -14.71
CA ILE A 37 -2.43 -8.90 -13.56
C ILE A 37 -1.82 -10.31 -13.60
N SER A 38 -1.43 -10.86 -12.45
CA SER A 38 -0.93 -12.23 -12.36
C SER A 38 -2.01 -13.29 -12.50
N ASN A 39 -1.67 -14.50 -12.95
CA ASN A 39 -2.60 -15.63 -12.94
C ASN A 39 -2.55 -16.43 -11.63
N HIS A 40 -1.57 -16.16 -10.76
CA HIS A 40 -1.46 -16.76 -9.44
C HIS A 40 -2.21 -15.91 -8.40
N GLY A 41 -2.97 -16.58 -7.54
CA GLY A 41 -3.63 -15.96 -6.38
C GLY A 41 -2.63 -15.74 -5.24
N PHE A 42 -2.69 -14.56 -4.64
CA PHE A 42 -1.89 -14.20 -3.48
C PHE A 42 -2.80 -13.64 -2.38
N ASP A 43 -2.40 -13.83 -1.14
CA ASP A 43 -3.08 -13.23 0.01
C ASP A 43 -2.32 -11.99 0.48
N CYS A 44 -3.04 -10.89 0.66
CA CYS A 44 -2.52 -9.67 1.22
C CYS A 44 -2.69 -9.70 2.75
N PRO A 45 -1.61 -9.85 3.54
CA PRO A 45 -1.74 -9.89 4.99
C PRO A 45 -2.23 -8.56 5.59
N VAL A 46 -2.02 -7.44 4.88
CA VAL A 46 -2.37 -6.09 5.36
C VAL A 46 -3.89 -5.82 5.33
N CYS A 47 -4.59 -6.29 4.29
CA CYS A 47 -6.00 -5.95 4.08
C CYS A 47 -6.93 -7.15 3.84
N GLY A 48 -6.39 -8.38 3.81
CA GLY A 48 -7.16 -9.61 3.60
C GLY A 48 -7.57 -9.88 2.15
N TYR A 49 -7.15 -9.05 1.18
CA TYR A 49 -7.40 -9.33 -0.24
C TYR A 49 -6.78 -10.67 -0.65
N SER A 50 -7.57 -11.53 -1.31
CA SER A 50 -7.10 -12.76 -1.95
C SER A 50 -7.36 -12.67 -3.43
N GLY A 51 -6.33 -12.90 -4.24
CA GLY A 51 -6.41 -12.79 -5.69
C GLY A 51 -5.12 -12.31 -6.31
N PRO A 52 -5.12 -11.97 -7.60
CA PRO A 52 -3.90 -11.61 -8.29
C PRO A 52 -3.43 -10.19 -7.95
N PHE A 53 -2.11 -9.99 -8.01
CA PHE A 53 -1.47 -8.72 -7.67
C PHE A 53 -1.05 -7.97 -8.93
N LEU A 54 -0.89 -6.65 -8.80
CA LEU A 54 -0.53 -5.76 -9.90
C LEU A 54 0.97 -5.77 -10.15
N ASN A 55 1.36 -5.79 -11.43
CA ASN A 55 2.75 -5.68 -11.86
C ASN A 55 3.18 -4.21 -11.97
N ILE A 56 3.68 -3.63 -10.88
CA ILE A 56 4.21 -2.25 -10.84
C ILE A 56 5.73 -2.30 -10.77
N ARG A 57 6.42 -2.04 -11.89
CA ARG A 57 7.87 -2.18 -12.10
C ARG A 57 8.44 -3.60 -11.93
N ARG A 58 7.84 -4.41 -11.04
CA ARG A 58 8.17 -5.80 -10.74
C ARG A 58 6.88 -6.63 -10.73
N LYS A 59 6.99 -7.93 -10.96
CA LYS A 59 5.83 -8.84 -10.95
C LYS A 59 5.23 -8.92 -9.54
N ASN A 60 3.89 -8.92 -9.43
CA ASN A 60 3.15 -9.07 -8.17
C ASN A 60 3.49 -8.05 -7.08
N ALA A 61 3.95 -6.86 -7.50
CA ALA A 61 4.53 -5.87 -6.61
C ALA A 61 3.48 -5.25 -5.67
N SER A 62 2.25 -5.01 -6.16
CA SER A 62 1.25 -4.22 -5.43
C SER A 62 -0.09 -4.93 -5.28
N CYS A 63 -0.67 -4.84 -4.08
CA CYS A 63 -2.05 -5.25 -3.82
C CYS A 63 -3.03 -4.28 -4.51
N PRO A 64 -4.04 -4.76 -5.28
CA PRO A 64 -5.03 -3.90 -5.94
C PRO A 64 -6.06 -3.30 -4.97
N GLN A 65 -6.18 -3.84 -3.75
CA GLN A 65 -7.13 -3.35 -2.75
C GLN A 65 -6.55 -2.22 -1.89
N CYS A 66 -5.38 -2.41 -1.29
CA CYS A 66 -4.79 -1.45 -0.36
C CYS A 66 -3.51 -0.76 -0.86
N GLY A 67 -3.02 -1.12 -2.06
CA GLY A 67 -1.78 -0.57 -2.61
C GLY A 67 -0.49 -1.03 -1.90
N SER A 68 -0.57 -2.01 -0.98
CA SER A 68 0.62 -2.47 -0.26
C SER A 68 1.66 -3.07 -1.21
N ALA A 69 2.90 -2.57 -1.15
CA ALA A 69 4.04 -3.17 -1.82
C ALA A 69 4.52 -4.43 -1.10
N GLU A 70 5.43 -5.21 -1.70
CA GLU A 70 6.06 -6.38 -1.04
C GLU A 70 6.70 -6.00 0.30
N ARG A 71 7.45 -4.89 0.35
CA ARG A 71 8.11 -4.43 1.58
C ARG A 71 7.12 -4.10 2.69
N HIS A 72 5.97 -3.50 2.35
CA HIS A 72 4.92 -3.20 3.34
C HIS A 72 4.38 -4.53 3.89
N ARG A 73 4.08 -5.51 3.03
CA ARG A 73 3.59 -6.82 3.48
C ARG A 73 4.58 -7.52 4.42
N LEU A 74 5.88 -7.47 4.13
CA LEU A 74 6.93 -7.99 5.01
C LEU A 74 6.94 -7.26 6.37
N GLN A 75 6.95 -5.93 6.36
CA GLN A 75 6.93 -5.10 7.57
C GLN A 75 5.71 -5.40 8.44
N PHE A 76 4.54 -5.58 7.83
CA PHE A 76 3.32 -5.96 8.55
C PHE A 76 3.45 -7.31 9.26
N LEU A 77 4.01 -8.33 8.60
CA LEU A 77 4.24 -9.64 9.21
C LEU A 77 5.21 -9.56 10.41
N VAL A 78 6.25 -8.71 10.32
CA VAL A 78 7.16 -8.44 11.43
C VAL A 78 6.41 -7.79 12.60
N ILE A 79 5.58 -6.77 12.32
CA ILE A 79 4.80 -6.10 13.35
C ILE A 79 3.80 -7.06 14.02
N GLN A 80 3.14 -7.93 13.26
CA GLN A 80 2.28 -8.97 13.85
C GLN A 80 3.06 -9.91 14.78
N LYS A 81 4.30 -10.29 14.41
CA LYS A 81 5.15 -11.11 15.27
C LYS A 81 5.54 -10.36 16.55
N LEU A 82 5.84 -9.06 16.46
CA LEU A 82 6.16 -8.22 17.62
C LEU A 82 4.95 -8.01 18.53
N GLN A 83 3.74 -7.88 17.99
CA GLN A 83 2.50 -7.71 18.75
C GLN A 83 2.20 -8.92 19.66
N LYS A 84 2.70 -10.12 19.32
CA LYS A 84 2.60 -11.31 20.18
C LYS A 84 3.48 -11.21 21.43
N LYS A 85 4.52 -10.36 21.41
CA LYS A 85 5.49 -10.20 22.49
C LYS A 85 5.27 -8.91 23.29
N TYR A 86 4.72 -7.87 22.66
CA TYR A 86 4.57 -6.54 23.24
C TYR A 86 3.13 -6.06 23.16
N ASP A 87 2.66 -5.44 24.25
CA ASP A 87 1.36 -4.79 24.30
C ASP A 87 1.44 -3.36 23.75
N PHE A 88 1.19 -3.22 22.45
CA PHE A 88 1.26 -1.93 21.75
C PHE A 88 0.26 -0.90 22.26
N SER A 89 -0.84 -1.32 22.90
CA SER A 89 -1.86 -0.42 23.44
C SER A 89 -1.34 0.48 24.57
N LYS A 90 -0.16 0.16 25.12
CA LYS A 90 0.54 0.94 26.16
C LYS A 90 1.76 1.69 25.63
N MET A 91 2.03 1.60 24.32
CA MET A 91 3.23 2.15 23.70
C MET A 91 2.93 3.37 22.82
N ALA A 92 3.94 4.22 22.68
CA ALA A 92 3.95 5.30 21.70
C ALA A 92 4.81 4.92 20.49
N MET A 93 4.32 5.19 19.29
CA MET A 93 5.02 4.95 18.02
C MET A 93 5.30 6.29 17.31
N LEU A 94 6.54 6.47 16.88
CA LEU A 94 6.92 7.45 15.87
C LEU A 94 7.10 6.76 14.52
N HIS A 95 6.32 7.15 13.53
CA HIS A 95 6.38 6.61 12.18
C HIS A 95 6.99 7.63 11.22
N VAL A 96 8.26 7.42 10.90
CA VAL A 96 9.01 8.24 9.97
C VAL A 96 8.69 7.82 8.54
N ALA A 97 8.45 8.79 7.65
CA ALA A 97 8.06 8.57 6.25
C ALA A 97 6.90 7.56 6.10
N PRO A 98 5.73 7.86 6.70
CA PRO A 98 4.72 6.85 6.97
C PRO A 98 4.08 6.30 5.69
N GLU A 99 3.96 4.97 5.62
CA GLU A 99 3.19 4.33 4.55
C GLU A 99 1.68 4.49 4.77
N GLU A 100 0.98 4.94 3.72
CA GLU A 100 -0.46 5.23 3.78
C GLU A 100 -1.30 4.01 4.17
N CYS A 101 -0.91 2.82 3.71
CA CYS A 101 -1.63 1.58 4.02
C CYS A 101 -1.63 1.21 5.51
N PHE A 102 -0.71 1.77 6.31
CA PHE A 102 -0.64 1.48 7.75
C PHE A 102 -1.22 2.54 8.66
N TYR A 103 -1.55 3.72 8.14
CA TYR A 103 -2.01 4.83 8.97
C TYR A 103 -3.20 4.44 9.86
N LYS A 104 -4.25 3.83 9.27
CA LYS A 104 -5.45 3.40 10.01
C LYS A 104 -5.18 2.26 10.99
N LEU A 105 -4.21 1.39 10.67
CA LEU A 105 -3.82 0.27 11.50
C LEU A 105 -3.08 0.74 12.75
N PHE A 106 -1.98 1.48 12.57
CA PHE A 106 -1.14 1.92 13.69
C PHE A 106 -1.84 2.92 14.61
N LYS A 107 -2.72 3.78 14.05
CA LYS A 107 -3.56 4.66 14.86
C LYS A 107 -4.49 3.90 15.82
N LYS A 108 -4.85 2.65 15.52
CA LYS A 108 -5.67 1.80 16.39
C LYS A 108 -4.84 0.90 17.31
N LEU A 109 -3.64 0.51 16.88
CA LEU A 109 -2.80 -0.44 17.61
C LEU A 109 -2.01 0.20 18.76
N PHE A 110 -1.63 1.47 18.64
CA PHE A 110 -0.77 2.15 19.61
C PHE A 110 -1.53 3.18 20.45
N ALA A 111 -1.11 3.35 21.71
CA ALA A 111 -1.66 4.36 22.62
C ALA A 111 -1.48 5.78 22.06
N LYS A 112 -0.30 6.03 21.46
CA LYS A 112 0.03 7.28 20.78
C LYS A 112 0.72 6.97 19.47
N TYR A 113 0.20 7.49 18.38
CA TYR A 113 0.77 7.33 17.05
C TYR A 113 1.07 8.70 16.45
N THR A 114 2.36 9.00 16.27
CA THR A 114 2.84 10.25 15.67
C THR A 114 3.57 9.95 14.37
N THR A 115 3.36 10.78 13.37
CA THR A 115 4.01 10.65 12.06
C THR A 115 4.91 11.84 11.78
N ILE A 116 6.03 11.60 11.10
CA ILE A 116 6.87 12.68 10.57
C ILE A 116 7.31 12.33 9.16
N ASP A 117 7.25 13.32 8.28
CA ASP A 117 7.65 13.20 6.88
C ASP A 117 8.21 14.56 6.45
N ILE A 118 9.38 14.57 5.83
CA ILE A 118 10.08 15.81 5.46
C ILE A 118 9.39 16.46 4.25
N GLU A 119 8.80 15.65 3.36
CA GLU A 119 8.25 16.12 2.08
C GLU A 119 6.72 16.25 2.10
N ARG A 120 6.04 15.55 3.01
CA ARG A 120 4.58 15.64 3.14
C ARG A 120 4.20 16.88 3.96
N LYS A 121 3.94 17.99 3.26
CA LYS A 121 3.35 19.20 3.87
C LYS A 121 1.97 18.86 4.45
N ILE A 122 1.78 19.20 5.73
CA ILE A 122 0.53 19.07 6.49
C ILE A 122 -0.50 20.07 5.94
#